data_AF-A0AAD5GSE2-F1
#
_entry.id   AF-A0AAD5GSE2-F1
#
_cell.length_a   1.000
_cell.length_b   1.000
_cell.length_c   1.000
_cell.angle_alpha   90.00
_cell.angle_beta   90.00
_cell.angle_gamma   90.00
#
_symmetry.space_group_name_H-M   'P 1'
#
loop_
_entity.id
_entity.type
_entity.pdbx_description
1 polymer ?
#
loop_
_entity_poly.entity_id
_entity_poly.type
_entity_poly.pdbx_seq_one_letter_code
_entity_poly.pdbx_strand_id
1 'polypeptide(L)'
;QLGNFIHYMATFVSGFVVGFTAVWQLALVTLAVVPLIAVIGGIHTTTLAKLSSKSQDALSKAGNIAEQTIVQIRTVLAYVGESRALQAYSSALKISQKLGYKSGFSKGFGLGATYFTVFCCYALLLWYGGYLVRNSHTNGGLAIATMFSVMIGGLALGQSAPSMSAFAKARVAAAKIFQIIDHKPSVDKNGDSGIELDSVSGLVELKNVNFSYPSRPDVKILNNFSLSVPAGKTIALVGSSGSGKSTVVSLIERFYDPTS
;
A
#
# COMPACT_ATOMS: atom_id res chain seq x y z
N GLN A 1 -2.49 16.37 -4.43
CA GLN A 1 -1.16 16.02 -3.89
C GLN A 1 -0.04 16.31 -4.87
N LEU A 2 -0.16 16.00 -6.17
CA LEU A 2 0.82 16.43 -7.18
C LEU A 2 0.98 17.96 -7.24
N GLY A 3 -0.13 18.71 -7.24
CA GLY A 3 -0.08 20.18 -7.18
C GLY A 3 0.65 20.70 -5.94
N ASN A 4 0.44 20.08 -4.76
CA ASN A 4 1.16 20.45 -3.54
C ASN A 4 2.66 20.15 -3.65
N PHE A 5 3.04 19.03 -4.25
CA PHE A 5 4.45 18.72 -4.49
C PHE A 5 5.12 19.76 -5.39
N ILE A 6 4.48 20.12 -6.51
CA ILE A 6 4.98 21.15 -7.43
C ILE A 6 5.08 22.50 -6.72
N HIS A 7 4.05 22.89 -5.98
CA HIS A 7 4.03 24.11 -5.18
C HIS A 7 5.20 24.15 -4.18
N TYR A 8 5.38 23.11 -3.38
CA TYR A 8 6.46 23.05 -2.38
C TYR A 8 7.86 23.01 -3.00
N MET A 9 8.02 22.34 -4.13
CA MET A 9 9.30 22.36 -4.88
C MET A 9 9.58 23.74 -5.48
N ALA A 10 8.58 24.40 -6.05
CA ALA A 10 8.73 25.76 -6.56
C ALA A 10 9.07 26.74 -5.44
N THR A 11 8.44 26.63 -4.27
CA THR A 11 8.75 27.44 -3.08
C THR A 11 10.16 27.17 -2.55
N PHE A 12 10.61 25.91 -2.54
CA PHE A 12 11.99 25.57 -2.18
C PHE A 12 12.99 26.22 -3.14
N VAL A 13 12.82 26.02 -4.45
CA VAL A 13 13.74 26.56 -5.46
C VAL A 13 13.75 28.09 -5.42
N SER A 14 12.60 28.74 -5.42
CA SER A 14 12.50 30.21 -5.38
C SER A 14 13.08 30.80 -4.08
N GLY A 15 12.82 30.19 -2.92
CA GLY A 15 13.37 30.62 -1.64
C GLY A 15 14.89 30.59 -1.60
N PHE A 16 15.51 29.54 -2.17
CA PHE A 16 16.96 29.44 -2.28
C PHE A 16 17.54 30.37 -3.35
N VAL A 17 16.89 30.54 -4.50
CA VAL A 17 17.32 31.50 -5.54
C VAL A 17 17.38 32.91 -4.98
N VAL A 18 16.30 33.37 -4.32
CA VAL A 18 16.27 34.68 -3.66
C VAL A 18 17.38 34.77 -2.61
N GLY A 19 17.55 33.71 -1.81
CA GLY A 19 18.60 33.65 -0.80
C GLY A 19 20.01 33.80 -1.36
N PHE A 20 20.33 33.10 -2.43
CA PHE A 20 21.64 33.17 -3.10
C PHE A 20 21.89 34.53 -3.76
N THR A 21 20.86 35.15 -4.34
CA THR A 21 20.99 36.48 -4.96
C THR A 21 21.18 37.61 -3.95
N ALA A 22 20.59 37.49 -2.76
CA ALA A 22 20.67 38.52 -1.72
C ALA A 22 21.93 38.39 -0.86
N VAL A 23 22.09 37.27 -0.15
CA VAL A 23 23.23 37.01 0.74
C VAL A 23 23.61 35.53 0.66
N TRP A 24 24.51 35.23 -0.27
CA TRP A 24 24.94 33.85 -0.56
C TRP A 24 25.52 33.12 0.65
N GLN A 25 26.18 33.81 1.59
CA GLN A 25 26.75 33.17 2.79
C GLN A 25 25.65 32.59 3.70
N LEU A 26 24.53 33.30 3.88
CA LEU A 26 23.39 32.82 4.69
C LEU A 26 22.65 31.67 4.01
N ALA A 27 22.53 31.73 2.68
CA ALA A 27 21.94 30.64 1.89
C ALA A 27 22.76 29.35 2.00
N LEU A 28 24.09 29.43 1.95
CA LEU A 28 24.98 28.26 2.14
C LEU A 28 24.86 27.64 3.52
N VAL A 29 24.82 28.46 4.57
CA VAL A 29 24.63 27.95 5.95
C VAL A 29 23.33 27.17 6.05
N THR A 30 22.24 27.72 5.53
CA THR A 30 20.95 27.01 5.55
C THR A 30 20.97 25.73 4.72
N LEU A 31 21.61 25.77 3.54
CA LEU A 31 21.75 24.60 2.67
C LEU A 31 22.50 23.46 3.38
N ALA A 32 23.48 23.77 4.22
CA ALA A 32 24.20 22.77 5.01
C ALA A 32 23.33 22.13 6.11
N VAL A 33 22.35 22.86 6.65
CA VAL A 33 21.43 22.32 7.68
C VAL A 33 20.28 21.50 7.07
N VAL A 34 19.91 21.75 5.82
CA VAL A 34 18.81 21.02 5.14
C VAL A 34 19.02 19.48 5.14
N PRO A 35 20.18 18.93 4.74
CA PRO A 35 20.44 17.49 4.83
C PRO A 35 20.30 16.94 6.25
N LEU A 36 20.73 17.68 7.27
CA LEU A 36 20.62 17.27 8.66
C LEU A 36 19.15 17.12 9.08
N ILE A 37 18.31 18.10 8.74
CA ILE A 37 16.86 18.05 8.99
C ILE A 37 16.22 16.89 8.21
N ALA A 38 16.62 16.70 6.95
CA ALA A 38 16.11 15.61 6.12
C ALA A 38 16.44 14.23 6.69
N VAL A 39 17.67 14.03 7.20
CA VAL A 39 18.08 12.77 7.83
C VAL A 39 17.29 12.51 9.12
N ILE A 40 17.17 13.50 10.00
CA ILE A 40 16.41 13.39 11.26
C ILE A 40 14.94 13.08 10.96
N GLY A 41 14.33 13.83 10.03
CA GLY A 41 12.95 13.62 9.60
C GLY A 41 12.74 12.26 8.93
N GLY A 42 13.70 11.81 8.11
CA GLY A 42 13.69 10.48 7.48
C GLY A 42 13.75 9.35 8.50
N ILE A 43 14.64 9.43 9.49
CA ILE A 43 14.73 8.44 10.58
C ILE A 43 13.44 8.45 11.41
N HIS A 44 12.91 9.62 11.74
CA HIS A 44 11.65 9.76 12.48
C HIS A 44 10.48 9.11 11.74
N THR A 45 10.27 9.48 10.48
CA THR A 45 9.16 8.98 9.66
C THR A 45 9.24 7.47 9.42
N THR A 46 10.43 6.93 9.12
CA THR A 46 10.61 5.49 8.91
C THR A 46 10.44 4.68 10.20
N THR A 47 10.95 5.17 11.33
CA THR A 47 10.79 4.51 12.63
C THR A 47 9.33 4.51 13.07
N LEU A 48 8.64 5.64 12.91
CA LEU A 48 7.22 5.77 13.22
C LEU A 48 6.38 4.87 12.32
N ALA A 49 6.66 4.81 11.01
CA ALA A 49 5.96 3.92 10.09
C ALA A 49 6.13 2.45 10.48
N LYS A 50 7.34 2.01 10.85
CA LYS A 50 7.61 0.64 11.32
C LYS A 50 6.87 0.31 12.61
N LEU A 51 6.87 1.21 13.60
CA LEU A 51 6.16 1.01 14.86
C LEU A 51 4.65 1.04 14.68
N SER A 52 4.15 1.94 13.84
CA SER A 52 2.73 2.04 13.50
C SER A 52 2.24 0.78 12.78
N SER A 53 3.01 0.23 11.85
CA SER A 53 2.68 -1.05 11.19
C SER A 53 2.58 -2.18 12.20
N LYS A 54 3.57 -2.34 13.08
CA LYS A 54 3.54 -3.38 14.13
C LYS A 54 2.35 -3.22 15.09
N SER A 55 2.01 -1.98 15.43
CA SER A 55 0.84 -1.69 16.26
C SER A 55 -0.46 -2.06 15.53
N GLN A 56 -0.55 -1.78 14.24
CA GLN A 56 -1.71 -2.14 13.42
C GLN A 56 -1.85 -3.66 13.28
N ASP A 57 -0.75 -4.39 13.10
CA ASP A 57 -0.75 -5.86 13.03
C ASP A 57 -1.23 -6.48 14.36
N ALA A 58 -0.78 -5.93 15.49
CA ALA A 58 -1.24 -6.37 16.81
C ALA A 58 -2.74 -6.09 17.02
N LEU A 59 -3.22 -4.93 16.56
CA LEU A 59 -4.64 -4.57 16.61
C LEU A 59 -5.48 -5.46 15.69
N SER A 60 -4.99 -5.80 14.50
CA SER A 60 -5.65 -6.73 13.58
C SER A 60 -5.79 -8.12 14.19
N LYS A 61 -4.80 -8.63 14.93
CA LYS A 61 -4.92 -9.89 15.66
C LYS A 61 -6.05 -9.86 16.70
N ALA A 62 -6.18 -8.75 17.44
CA ALA A 62 -7.29 -8.58 18.38
C ALA A 62 -8.63 -8.51 17.64
N GLY A 63 -8.68 -7.80 16.50
CA GLY A 63 -9.85 -7.74 15.62
C GLY A 63 -10.29 -9.12 15.13
N ASN A 64 -9.35 -9.96 14.68
CA ASN A 64 -9.64 -11.32 14.22
C ASN A 64 -10.24 -12.20 15.33
N ILE A 65 -9.75 -12.07 16.56
CA ILE A 65 -10.32 -12.81 17.72
C ILE A 65 -11.76 -12.38 17.97
N ALA A 66 -12.04 -11.07 17.94
CA ALA A 66 -13.38 -10.53 18.12
C ALA A 66 -14.31 -10.97 16.97
N GLU A 67 -13.85 -10.88 15.73
CA GLU A 67 -14.59 -11.31 14.54
C GLU A 67 -14.96 -12.79 14.61
N GLN A 68 -13.99 -13.67 14.90
CA GLN A 68 -14.25 -15.10 15.06
C GLN A 68 -15.26 -15.40 16.17
N THR A 69 -15.16 -14.69 17.30
CA THR A 69 -16.07 -14.85 18.44
C THR A 69 -17.49 -14.45 18.07
N ILE A 70 -17.66 -13.34 17.34
CA ILE A 70 -18.97 -12.84 16.91
C ILE A 70 -19.59 -13.76 15.83
N VAL A 71 -18.80 -14.16 14.84
CA VAL A 71 -19.25 -15.07 13.77
C VAL A 71 -19.69 -16.40 14.35
N GLN A 72 -18.98 -16.92 15.36
CA GLN A 72 -19.27 -18.20 16.02
C GLN A 72 -19.98 -18.04 17.37
N ILE A 73 -20.77 -16.98 17.55
CA ILE A 73 -21.37 -16.64 18.85
C ILE A 73 -22.23 -17.77 19.42
N ARG A 74 -22.94 -18.51 18.57
CA ARG A 74 -23.76 -19.67 18.99
C ARG A 74 -22.90 -20.76 19.62
N THR A 75 -21.73 -21.04 19.05
CA THR A 75 -20.78 -22.01 19.59
C THR A 75 -20.17 -21.52 20.89
N VAL A 76 -19.77 -20.25 20.96
CA VAL A 76 -19.21 -19.66 22.19
C VAL A 76 -20.21 -19.75 23.34
N LEU A 77 -21.49 -19.43 23.10
CA LEU A 77 -22.56 -19.54 24.09
C LEU A 77 -22.83 -21.00 24.49
N ALA A 78 -22.88 -21.92 23.53
CA ALA A 78 -23.13 -23.34 23.80
C ALA A 78 -22.06 -23.99 24.71
N TYR A 79 -20.82 -23.52 24.62
CA TYR A 79 -19.71 -23.97 25.45
C TYR A 79 -19.39 -23.07 26.66
N VAL A 80 -20.22 -22.04 26.93
CA VAL A 80 -20.01 -21.05 28.02
C VAL A 80 -18.60 -20.43 27.96
N GLY A 81 -18.16 -20.11 26.74
CA GLY A 81 -16.79 -19.68 26.42
C GLY A 81 -16.52 -18.18 26.51
N GLU A 82 -17.48 -17.37 26.97
CA GLU A 82 -17.42 -15.89 26.96
C GLU A 82 -16.20 -15.35 27.69
N SER A 83 -15.95 -15.83 28.92
CA SER A 83 -14.79 -15.41 29.72
C SER A 83 -13.46 -15.72 29.04
N ARG A 84 -13.36 -16.87 28.35
CA ARG A 84 -12.17 -17.25 27.60
C ARG A 84 -11.94 -16.34 26.39
N ALA A 85 -13.00 -16.02 25.65
CA ALA A 85 -12.94 -15.11 24.51
C ALA A 85 -12.54 -13.68 24.95
N LEU A 86 -13.14 -13.18 26.03
CA LEU A 86 -12.78 -11.89 26.63
C LEU A 86 -11.33 -11.83 27.09
N GLN A 87 -10.83 -12.89 27.74
CA GLN A 87 -9.44 -12.95 28.19
C GLN A 87 -8.45 -13.02 27.02
N ALA A 88 -8.79 -13.75 25.96
CA ALA A 88 -7.99 -13.82 24.73
C ALA A 88 -7.92 -12.44 24.05
N TYR A 89 -9.06 -11.75 23.94
CA TYR A 89 -9.12 -10.40 23.39
C TYR A 89 -8.36 -9.38 24.24
N SER A 90 -8.53 -9.40 25.56
CA SER A 90 -7.80 -8.54 26.51
C SER A 90 -6.29 -8.75 26.43
N SER A 91 -5.84 -10.00 26.34
CA SER A 91 -4.42 -10.34 26.18
C SER A 91 -3.84 -9.80 24.87
N ALA A 92 -4.59 -9.89 23.77
CA ALA A 92 -4.18 -9.32 22.48
C ALA A 92 -4.12 -7.78 22.53
N LEU A 93 -5.07 -7.13 23.20
CA LEU A 93 -5.09 -5.68 23.39
C LEU A 93 -3.91 -5.17 24.23
N LYS A 94 -3.50 -5.88 25.29
CA LYS A 94 -2.33 -5.49 26.10
C LYS A 94 -1.04 -5.39 25.26
N ILE A 95 -0.88 -6.28 24.29
CA ILE A 95 0.27 -6.24 23.37
C ILE A 95 0.20 -4.99 22.49
N SER A 96 -0.98 -4.71 21.91
CA SER A 96 -1.21 -3.50 21.11
C SER A 96 -0.98 -2.23 21.93
N GLN A 97 -1.44 -2.18 23.17
CA GLN A 97 -1.24 -1.06 24.09
C GLN A 97 0.24 -0.80 24.39
N LYS A 98 1.03 -1.86 24.69
CA LYS A 98 2.47 -1.72 24.94
C LYS A 98 3.23 -1.20 23.71
N LEU A 99 2.86 -1.67 22.51
CA LEU A 99 3.39 -1.15 21.25
C LEU A 99 2.96 0.31 21.02
N GLY A 100 1.72 0.65 21.36
CA GLY A 100 1.18 2.01 21.33
C GLY A 100 1.99 2.97 22.20
N TYR A 101 2.33 2.61 23.44
CA TYR A 101 3.18 3.43 24.30
C TYR A 101 4.57 3.67 23.69
N LYS A 102 5.20 2.62 23.14
CA LYS A 102 6.52 2.75 22.48
C LYS A 102 6.44 3.63 21.23
N SER A 103 5.37 3.50 20.46
CA SER A 103 5.08 4.35 19.29
C SER A 103 4.87 5.80 19.71
N GLY A 104 4.10 6.05 20.77
CA GLY A 104 3.88 7.38 21.34
C GLY A 104 5.16 8.06 21.78
N PHE A 105 6.03 7.34 22.51
CA PHE A 105 7.34 7.87 22.92
C PHE A 105 8.23 8.19 21.72
N SER A 106 8.30 7.30 20.73
CA SER A 106 9.06 7.54 19.50
C SER A 106 8.51 8.72 18.70
N LYS A 107 7.18 8.90 18.68
CA LYS A 107 6.52 10.04 18.04
C LYS A 107 6.88 11.35 18.74
N GLY A 108 6.77 11.39 20.07
CA GLY A 108 7.10 12.56 20.88
C GLY A 108 8.56 12.96 20.74
N PHE A 109 9.49 12.00 20.89
CA PHE A 109 10.92 12.25 20.74
C PHE A 109 11.29 12.72 19.33
N GLY A 110 10.73 12.11 18.29
CA GLY A 110 11.05 12.49 16.91
C GLY A 110 10.49 13.86 16.51
N LEU A 111 9.28 14.22 16.96
CA LEU A 111 8.75 15.57 16.79
C LEU A 111 9.58 16.59 17.56
N GLY A 112 9.91 16.31 18.83
CA GLY A 112 10.74 17.18 19.66
C GLY A 112 12.13 17.41 19.06
N ALA A 113 12.80 16.35 18.59
CA ALA A 113 14.11 16.45 17.93
C ALA A 113 14.03 17.29 16.66
N THR A 114 12.99 17.13 15.85
CA THR A 114 12.79 17.91 14.61
C THR A 114 12.63 19.40 14.93
N TYR A 115 11.76 19.76 15.88
CA TYR A 115 11.56 21.17 16.26
C TYR A 115 12.80 21.77 16.93
N PHE A 116 13.51 20.99 17.76
CA PHE A 116 14.77 21.41 18.36
C PHE A 116 15.79 21.78 17.29
N THR A 117 15.98 20.94 16.28
CA THR A 117 16.89 21.24 15.16
C THR A 117 16.47 22.50 14.38
N VAL A 118 15.17 22.71 14.16
CA VAL A 118 14.66 23.92 13.51
C VAL A 118 14.98 25.17 14.32
N PHE A 119 14.76 25.17 15.64
CA PHE A 119 15.10 26.30 16.50
C PHE A 119 16.61 26.55 16.59
N CYS A 120 17.44 25.50 16.63
CA CYS A 120 18.89 25.63 16.54
C CYS A 120 19.33 26.27 15.21
N CYS A 121 18.69 25.90 14.10
CA CYS A 121 18.92 26.52 12.80
C CYS A 121 18.58 28.01 12.83
N TYR A 122 17.45 28.39 13.44
CA TYR A 122 17.04 29.80 13.56
C TYR A 122 18.06 30.60 14.38
N ALA A 123 18.53 30.05 15.50
CA ALA A 123 19.54 30.69 16.33
C ALA A 123 20.86 30.88 15.57
N LEU A 124 21.31 29.87 14.81
CA LEU A 124 22.50 29.94 13.96
C LEU A 124 22.37 31.02 12.87
N LEU A 125 21.23 31.08 12.19
CA LEU A 125 20.98 32.07 11.15
C LEU A 125 20.96 33.48 11.71
N LEU A 126 20.27 33.72 12.83
CA LEU A 126 20.23 35.03 13.48
C LEU A 126 21.62 35.46 13.97
N TRP A 127 22.38 34.56 14.60
CA TRP A 127 23.74 34.85 15.06
C TRP A 127 24.68 35.18 13.90
N TYR A 128 24.71 34.35 12.87
CA TYR A 128 25.59 34.55 11.71
C TYR A 128 25.17 35.76 10.88
N GLY A 129 23.86 35.99 10.70
CA GLY A 129 23.36 37.20 10.04
C GLY A 129 23.69 38.47 10.81
N GLY A 130 23.60 38.45 12.14
CA GLY A 130 24.04 39.56 12.99
C GLY A 130 25.54 39.85 12.84
N TYR A 131 26.36 38.81 12.75
CA TYR A 131 27.80 38.93 12.48
C TYR A 131 28.08 39.59 11.11
N LEU A 132 27.35 39.19 10.05
CA LEU A 132 27.51 39.78 8.70
C LEU A 132 27.10 41.26 8.66
N VAL A 133 26.03 41.63 9.37
CA VAL A 133 25.58 43.02 9.45
C VAL A 133 26.59 43.88 10.21
N ARG A 134 27.16 43.36 11.30
CA ARG A 134 28.18 44.05 12.10
C ARG A 134 29.47 44.31 11.33
N ASN A 135 29.86 43.40 10.45
CA ASN A 135 31.05 43.54 9.61
C ASN A 135 30.79 44.32 8.30
N SER A 136 29.64 44.98 8.17
CA SER A 136 29.25 45.77 6.99
C SER A 136 29.21 44.99 5.67
N HIS A 137 29.07 43.66 5.71
CA HIS A 137 28.92 42.83 4.51
C HIS A 137 27.50 42.81 3.95
N THR A 138 26.49 43.16 4.75
CA THR A 138 25.09 43.22 4.33
C THR A 138 24.26 44.20 5.17
N ASN A 139 23.06 44.54 4.70
CA ASN A 139 22.07 45.32 5.44
C ASN A 139 21.17 44.37 6.26
N GLY A 140 20.78 44.76 7.47
CA GLY A 140 19.87 43.99 8.32
C GLY A 140 18.54 43.62 7.62
N GLY A 141 18.01 44.49 6.76
CA GLY A 141 16.80 44.18 5.98
C GLY A 141 17.00 43.04 4.99
N LEU A 142 18.12 43.06 4.26
CA LEU A 142 18.50 41.99 3.31
C LEU A 142 18.82 40.68 4.02
N ALA A 143 19.49 40.74 5.18
CA ALA A 143 19.77 39.56 5.99
C ALA A 143 18.48 38.88 6.47
N ILE A 144 17.54 39.65 7.03
CA ILE A 144 16.25 39.13 7.50
C ILE A 144 15.44 38.57 6.34
N ALA A 145 15.34 39.29 5.21
CA ALA A 145 14.64 38.82 4.03
C ALA A 145 15.22 37.48 3.52
N THR A 146 16.55 37.38 3.43
CA THR A 146 17.26 36.15 3.04
C THR A 146 16.93 35.00 4.01
N MET A 147 16.95 35.25 5.31
CA MET A 147 16.62 34.23 6.31
C MET A 147 15.20 33.69 6.12
N PHE A 148 14.21 34.57 5.99
CA PHE A 148 12.83 34.15 5.79
C PHE A 148 12.63 33.39 4.47
N SER A 149 13.21 33.87 3.37
CA SER A 149 13.11 33.20 2.07
C SER A 149 13.68 31.78 2.08
N VAL A 150 14.88 31.59 2.62
CA VAL A 150 15.53 30.28 2.63
C VAL A 150 14.87 29.34 3.64
N MET A 151 14.38 29.87 4.76
CA MET A 151 13.64 29.13 5.78
C MET A 151 12.29 28.61 5.27
N ILE A 152 11.50 29.47 4.63
CA ILE A 152 10.22 29.08 4.00
C ILE A 152 10.49 28.03 2.92
N GLY A 153 11.54 28.22 2.12
CA GLY A 153 11.97 27.22 1.13
C GLY A 153 12.33 25.87 1.77
N GLY A 154 13.17 25.85 2.80
CA GLY A 154 13.57 24.64 3.51
C GLY A 154 12.39 23.90 4.16
N LEU A 155 11.45 24.63 4.76
CA LEU A 155 10.21 24.05 5.31
C LEU A 155 9.33 23.45 4.22
N ALA A 156 9.22 24.12 3.07
CA ALA A 156 8.46 23.62 1.92
C ALA A 156 9.01 22.26 1.44
N LEU A 157 10.34 22.09 1.38
CA LEU A 157 10.96 20.80 1.06
C LEU A 157 10.51 19.70 2.05
N GLY A 158 10.47 19.99 3.35
CA GLY A 158 9.97 19.06 4.36
C GLY A 158 8.49 18.68 4.16
N GLN A 159 7.64 19.65 3.82
CA GLN A 159 6.21 19.43 3.53
C GLN A 159 5.95 18.72 2.19
N SER A 160 6.95 18.65 1.30
CA SER A 160 6.85 17.91 0.04
C SER A 160 6.92 16.38 0.24
N ALA A 161 7.59 15.91 1.29
CA ALA A 161 7.87 14.49 1.51
C ALA A 161 6.62 13.59 1.61
N PRO A 162 5.52 13.97 2.29
CA PRO A 162 4.27 13.21 2.28
C PRO A 162 3.68 13.05 0.87
N SER A 163 3.79 14.09 0.02
CA SER A 163 3.28 14.03 -1.36
C SER A 163 4.07 13.04 -2.21
N MET A 164 5.40 12.96 -2.01
CA MET A 164 6.26 11.95 -2.64
C MET A 164 5.87 10.53 -2.21
N SER A 165 5.64 10.31 -0.91
CA SER A 165 5.22 9.00 -0.39
C SER A 165 3.89 8.55 -1.00
N ALA A 166 2.94 9.48 -1.13
CA ALA A 166 1.64 9.17 -1.71
C ALA A 166 1.72 8.86 -3.20
N PHE A 167 2.59 9.54 -3.96
CA PHE A 167 2.84 9.21 -5.36
C PHE A 167 3.44 7.80 -5.52
N ALA A 168 4.38 7.42 -4.65
CA ALA A 168 4.92 6.06 -4.64
C ALA A 168 3.82 5.00 -4.38
N LYS A 169 2.91 5.25 -3.44
CA LYS A 169 1.75 4.38 -3.19
C LYS A 169 0.81 4.32 -4.39
N ALA A 170 0.52 5.46 -5.02
CA ALA A 170 -0.32 5.54 -6.20
C ALA A 170 0.27 4.72 -7.36
N ARG A 171 1.59 4.78 -7.58
CA ARG A 171 2.28 3.96 -8.58
C ARG A 171 2.10 2.46 -8.33
N VAL A 172 2.25 2.01 -7.08
CA VAL A 172 2.05 0.59 -6.72
C VAL A 172 0.60 0.15 -6.91
N ALA A 173 -0.36 0.99 -6.54
CA ALA A 173 -1.79 0.70 -6.75
C ALA A 173 -2.14 0.65 -8.25
N ALA A 174 -1.67 1.62 -9.02
CA ALA A 174 -1.87 1.68 -10.47
C ALA A 174 -1.28 0.45 -11.16
N ALA A 175 -0.08 0.00 -10.76
CA ALA A 175 0.54 -1.20 -11.31
C ALA A 175 -0.36 -2.44 -11.19
N LYS A 176 -1.08 -2.60 -10.07
CA LYS A 176 -2.05 -3.70 -9.90
C LYS A 176 -3.26 -3.57 -10.80
N ILE A 177 -3.77 -2.34 -10.99
CA ILE A 177 -4.89 -2.09 -11.89
C ILE A 177 -4.49 -2.38 -13.35
N PHE A 178 -3.36 -1.85 -13.79
CA PHE A 178 -2.83 -2.10 -15.12
C PHE A 178 -2.51 -3.58 -15.35
N GLN A 179 -2.00 -4.29 -14.34
CA GLN A 179 -1.81 -5.74 -14.44
C GLN A 179 -3.12 -6.49 -14.76
N ILE A 180 -4.27 -6.03 -14.25
CA ILE A 180 -5.57 -6.64 -14.56
C ILE A 180 -6.08 -6.21 -15.94
N ILE A 181 -5.93 -4.92 -16.29
CA ILE A 181 -6.37 -4.38 -17.59
C ILE A 181 -5.58 -5.02 -18.75
N ASP A 182 -4.26 -5.14 -18.59
CA ASP A 182 -3.35 -5.68 -19.60
C ASP A 182 -3.35 -7.21 -19.62
N HIS A 183 -3.99 -7.86 -18.65
CA HIS A 183 -4.09 -9.31 -18.60
C HIS A 183 -4.99 -9.82 -19.73
N LYS A 184 -4.39 -10.55 -20.67
CA LYS A 184 -5.15 -11.27 -21.71
C LYS A 184 -5.60 -12.63 -21.15
N PRO A 185 -6.91 -12.88 -21.03
CA PRO A 185 -7.42 -14.19 -20.60
C PRO A 185 -7.12 -15.25 -21.67
N SER A 186 -6.95 -16.51 -21.25
CA SER A 186 -6.75 -17.62 -22.18
C SER A 186 -7.98 -17.94 -23.01
N VAL A 187 -9.17 -17.80 -22.39
CA VAL A 187 -10.47 -17.91 -23.05
C VAL A 187 -10.98 -16.49 -23.30
N ASP A 188 -10.85 -16.04 -24.55
CA ASP A 188 -11.38 -14.74 -24.97
C ASP A 188 -12.90 -14.83 -25.15
N LYS A 189 -13.65 -14.01 -24.40
CA LYS A 189 -15.12 -13.94 -24.51
C LYS A 189 -15.58 -12.92 -25.55
N ASN A 190 -14.74 -11.96 -25.89
CA ASN A 190 -15.09 -10.82 -26.74
C ASN A 190 -14.42 -10.87 -28.12
N GLY A 191 -13.69 -11.95 -28.42
CA GLY A 191 -13.04 -12.13 -29.70
C GLY A 191 -14.02 -12.59 -30.77
N ASP A 192 -14.07 -11.89 -31.91
CA ASP A 192 -14.86 -12.25 -33.09
C ASP A 192 -14.34 -13.50 -33.84
N SER A 193 -13.35 -14.20 -33.30
CA SER A 193 -12.73 -15.36 -33.94
C SER A 193 -13.51 -16.67 -33.78
N GLY A 194 -14.67 -16.64 -33.14
CA GLY A 194 -15.56 -17.79 -32.98
C GLY A 194 -16.35 -18.10 -34.27
N ILE A 195 -16.71 -19.35 -34.47
CA ILE A 195 -17.67 -19.74 -35.52
C ILE A 195 -19.06 -19.69 -34.90
N GLU A 196 -19.90 -18.77 -35.38
CA GLU A 196 -21.35 -18.81 -35.10
C GLU A 196 -22.00 -19.83 -36.05
N LEU A 197 -22.63 -20.85 -35.47
CA LEU A 197 -23.31 -21.89 -36.24
C LEU A 197 -24.76 -21.47 -36.52
N ASP A 198 -25.19 -21.55 -37.79
CA ASP A 198 -26.58 -21.25 -38.20
C ASP A 198 -27.62 -22.14 -37.49
N SER A 199 -27.23 -23.39 -37.17
CA SER A 199 -28.05 -24.31 -36.38
C SER A 199 -27.18 -25.27 -35.58
N VAL A 200 -27.63 -25.61 -34.37
CA VAL A 200 -26.94 -26.53 -33.46
C VAL A 200 -27.79 -27.80 -33.31
N SER A 201 -27.23 -28.95 -33.69
CA SER A 201 -27.92 -30.25 -33.58
C SER A 201 -28.09 -30.71 -32.13
N GLY A 202 -27.26 -30.23 -31.21
CA GLY A 202 -27.29 -30.57 -29.79
C GLY A 202 -26.56 -31.87 -29.42
N LEU A 203 -25.76 -32.43 -30.32
CA LEU A 203 -24.83 -33.52 -29.98
C LEU A 203 -23.63 -32.94 -29.20
N VAL A 204 -23.39 -33.43 -27.98
CA VAL A 204 -22.23 -33.03 -27.15
C VAL A 204 -21.32 -34.23 -26.96
N GLU A 205 -20.03 -34.08 -27.31
CA GLU A 205 -19.05 -35.16 -27.20
C GLU A 205 -17.76 -34.66 -26.55
N LEU A 206 -17.35 -35.32 -25.47
CA LEU A 206 -16.03 -35.20 -24.83
C LEU A 206 -15.21 -36.43 -25.23
N LYS A 207 -14.01 -36.23 -25.76
CA LYS A 207 -13.12 -37.31 -26.22
C LYS A 207 -11.82 -37.31 -25.47
N ASN A 208 -11.54 -38.41 -24.76
CA ASN A 208 -10.25 -38.70 -24.14
C ASN A 208 -9.70 -37.54 -23.28
N VAL A 209 -10.61 -36.83 -22.60
CA VAL A 209 -10.30 -35.58 -21.93
C VAL A 209 -9.52 -35.83 -20.64
N ASN A 210 -8.39 -35.16 -20.52
CA ASN A 210 -7.62 -35.04 -19.31
C ASN A 210 -7.79 -33.63 -18.75
N PHE A 211 -7.98 -33.51 -17.43
CA PHE A 211 -8.15 -32.22 -16.80
C PHE A 211 -7.66 -32.17 -15.35
N SER A 212 -6.97 -31.08 -15.03
CA SER A 212 -6.62 -30.66 -13.67
C SER A 212 -6.98 -29.18 -13.50
N TYR A 213 -7.50 -28.79 -12.34
CA TYR A 213 -7.75 -27.38 -12.06
C TYR A 213 -6.44 -26.60 -11.93
N PRO A 214 -6.32 -25.37 -12.47
CA PRO A 214 -5.10 -24.55 -12.35
C PRO A 214 -4.68 -24.26 -10.90
N SER A 215 -5.63 -24.24 -9.97
CA SER A 215 -5.37 -24.05 -8.54
C SER A 215 -4.70 -25.26 -7.86
N ARG A 216 -4.78 -26.45 -8.47
CA ARG A 216 -4.20 -27.72 -8.00
C ARG A 216 -3.76 -28.59 -9.19
N PRO A 217 -2.69 -28.20 -9.91
CA PRO A 217 -2.28 -28.87 -11.15
C PRO A 217 -1.89 -30.34 -10.94
N ASP A 218 -1.38 -30.68 -9.75
CA ASP A 218 -0.90 -32.03 -9.41
C ASP A 218 -2.03 -33.06 -9.22
N VAL A 219 -3.27 -32.60 -9.05
CA VAL A 219 -4.44 -33.47 -8.84
C VAL A 219 -5.23 -33.57 -10.14
N LYS A 220 -5.09 -34.71 -10.83
CA LYS A 220 -5.91 -35.04 -12.00
C LYS A 220 -7.34 -35.34 -11.58
N ILE A 221 -8.30 -34.61 -12.16
CA ILE A 221 -9.73 -34.78 -11.91
C ILE A 221 -10.36 -35.69 -12.98
N LEU A 222 -10.06 -35.42 -14.25
CA LEU A 222 -10.47 -36.27 -15.37
C LEU A 222 -9.22 -36.91 -15.98
N ASN A 223 -9.28 -38.22 -16.21
CA ASN A 223 -8.19 -38.99 -16.77
C ASN A 223 -8.74 -39.83 -17.92
N ASN A 224 -8.41 -39.45 -19.15
CA ASN A 224 -8.90 -40.08 -20.39
C ASN A 224 -10.43 -40.27 -20.40
N PHE A 225 -11.18 -39.23 -20.04
CA PHE A 225 -12.64 -39.30 -19.92
C PHE A 225 -13.33 -39.04 -21.26
N SER A 226 -14.27 -39.93 -21.63
CA SER A 226 -15.07 -39.81 -22.86
C SER A 226 -16.56 -39.88 -22.52
N LEU A 227 -17.35 -38.98 -23.10
CA LEU A 227 -18.80 -38.91 -22.92
C LEU A 227 -19.44 -38.45 -24.22
N SER A 228 -20.51 -39.13 -24.64
CA SER A 228 -21.33 -38.74 -25.79
C SER A 228 -22.78 -38.56 -25.35
N VAL A 229 -23.33 -37.38 -25.59
CA VAL A 229 -24.72 -37.00 -25.27
C VAL A 229 -25.47 -36.78 -26.59
N PRO A 230 -26.34 -37.72 -27.01
CA PRO A 230 -27.11 -37.56 -28.23
C PRO A 230 -28.08 -36.38 -28.17
N ALA A 231 -28.36 -35.78 -29.33
CA ALA A 231 -29.32 -34.69 -29.47
C ALA A 231 -30.70 -35.04 -28.87
N GLY A 232 -31.25 -34.12 -28.08
CA GLY A 232 -32.58 -34.26 -27.47
C GLY A 232 -32.68 -35.34 -26.38
N LYS A 233 -31.56 -35.90 -25.92
CA LYS A 233 -31.53 -36.87 -24.82
C LYS A 233 -30.96 -36.24 -23.54
N THR A 234 -31.48 -36.71 -22.41
CA THR A 234 -30.99 -36.33 -21.08
C THR A 234 -30.12 -37.45 -20.53
N ILE A 235 -28.91 -37.12 -20.07
CA ILE A 235 -28.00 -38.04 -19.39
C ILE A 235 -27.81 -37.58 -17.95
N ALA A 236 -27.76 -38.53 -17.02
CA ALA A 236 -27.46 -38.28 -15.63
C ALA A 236 -26.02 -38.70 -15.31
N LEU A 237 -25.21 -37.77 -14.82
CA LEU A 237 -23.87 -38.04 -14.28
C LEU A 237 -23.98 -38.33 -12.79
N VAL A 238 -23.72 -39.58 -12.39
CA VAL A 238 -23.76 -40.05 -11.00
C VAL A 238 -22.38 -40.50 -10.54
N GLY A 239 -22.08 -40.35 -9.25
CA GLY A 239 -20.79 -40.73 -8.68
C GLY A 239 -20.53 -40.10 -7.32
N SER A 240 -19.51 -40.61 -6.62
CA SER A 240 -19.07 -40.14 -5.30
C SER A 240 -18.69 -38.65 -5.27
N SER A 241 -18.64 -38.03 -4.10
CA SER A 241 -18.15 -36.65 -3.97
C SER A 241 -16.72 -36.53 -4.52
N GLY A 242 -16.43 -35.49 -5.30
CA GLY A 242 -15.11 -35.26 -5.91
C GLY A 242 -14.82 -36.00 -7.22
N SER A 243 -15.74 -36.82 -7.74
CA SER A 243 -15.56 -37.58 -9.00
C SER A 243 -15.53 -36.77 -10.31
N GLY A 244 -15.54 -35.43 -10.25
CA GLY A 244 -15.45 -34.58 -11.45
C GLY A 244 -16.78 -34.31 -12.19
N LYS A 245 -17.94 -34.70 -11.64
CA LYS A 245 -19.27 -34.46 -12.25
C LYS A 245 -19.50 -32.98 -12.63
N SER A 246 -19.27 -32.06 -11.69
CA SER A 246 -19.41 -30.62 -11.93
C SER A 246 -18.34 -30.07 -12.88
N THR A 247 -17.17 -30.72 -12.92
CA THR A 247 -16.07 -30.36 -13.83
C THR A 247 -16.45 -30.60 -15.28
N VAL A 248 -17.19 -31.68 -15.57
CA VAL A 248 -17.73 -31.95 -16.92
C VAL A 248 -18.59 -30.78 -17.40
N VAL A 249 -19.46 -30.24 -16.54
CA VAL A 249 -20.29 -29.07 -16.88
C VAL A 249 -19.42 -27.84 -17.15
N SER A 250 -18.42 -27.57 -16.30
CA SER A 250 -17.51 -26.43 -16.49
C SER A 250 -16.69 -26.50 -17.79
N LEU A 251 -16.38 -27.71 -18.28
CA LEU A 251 -15.68 -27.90 -19.56
C LEU A 251 -16.64 -27.73 -20.75
N ILE A 252 -17.88 -28.17 -20.65
CA ILE A 252 -18.92 -27.94 -21.68
C ILE A 252 -19.21 -26.44 -21.82
N GLU A 253 -19.30 -25.72 -20.70
CA GLU A 253 -19.43 -24.25 -20.68
C GLU A 253 -18.13 -23.51 -21.06
N ARG A 254 -17.04 -24.25 -21.31
CA ARG A 254 -15.71 -23.74 -21.65
C ARG A 254 -15.17 -22.69 -20.67
N PHE A 255 -15.42 -22.87 -19.37
CA PHE A 255 -14.76 -22.06 -18.34
C PHE A 255 -13.29 -22.42 -18.16
N TYR A 256 -12.91 -23.64 -18.57
CA TYR A 256 -11.54 -24.11 -18.60
C TYR A 256 -11.31 -24.87 -19.90
N ASP A 257 -10.09 -24.81 -20.40
CA ASP A 257 -9.65 -25.71 -21.48
C ASP A 257 -9.11 -27.02 -20.88
N PRO A 258 -9.32 -28.17 -21.54
CA PRO A 258 -8.74 -29.44 -21.13
C PRO A 258 -7.21 -29.42 -21.26
N THR A 259 -6.51 -30.22 -20.43
CA THR A 259 -5.04 -30.30 -20.50
C THR A 259 -4.54 -31.16 -21.65
N SER A 260 -5.30 -32.19 -22.06
CA SER A 260 -5.04 -33.04 -23.25
C SER A 260 -6.30 -33.77 -23.68
#